data_AF-A0A6G1LD18-F1
#
_entry.id   AF-A0A6G1LD18-F1
#
_cell.length_a   1.000
_cell.length_b   1.000
_cell.length_c   1.000
_cell.angle_alpha   90.00
_cell.angle_beta   90.00
_cell.angle_gamma   90.00
#
_symmetry.space_group_name_H-M   'P 1'
#
loop_
_entity.id
_entity.type
_entity.pdbx_description
1 polymer ?
#
loop_
_entity_poly.entity_id
_entity_poly.type
_entity_poly.pdbx_seq_one_letter_code
_entity_poly.pdbx_strand_id
1 'polypeptide(L)'
;MADQEPCFLLKLPVELKQEIALHIERDDDLCAFRRTCRDVYDAIDMNVASFWRRRFMSRFESPSWDDGHMDRIQVNTKYKDVYQRRRKAMLYGATFSQRSLAIAKDKALVIRKAINFLETLRDLMTDSFSGKSTSDDGTVYGSANMQAIRQLFINFDILHFVLQPERNLNINFGRTTRSNKQAMMLTIPTDLLQTVQVMLAPALLSLNYHHIINNHFDFPTSQEYAYGMTADDTYKIFTGVNGMDVNMTWVLQNLNFWKYHLTRQAELTLWSAYKDLEDAGKPRFWSQQLQNGKIDLGKNWKGSYAYVDRPVIDQIRRGEGHEKIIQDEFNGDHHDAFQALRFETVHPDEEMIWPEIFERHLHSLSQPQQNRAKTRAQHRSASPNSLPPHQRTSFQFRGAGQDAEEDFEALGWINALPSQQGIPGWQRMTMMKYYWIDVETGVIDEEALWAYEGVVLPGGKVVVGRWWCTSDGVGEDMYSGPFILWCVDEAGCEGGKEQMEA
;
A
#
# COMPACT_ATOMS: atom_id res chain seq x y z
N MET A 1 -54.95 37.47 15.78
CA MET A 1 -53.53 37.27 15.43
C MET A 1 -52.96 36.43 16.55
N ALA A 2 -52.69 35.15 16.31
CA ALA A 2 -52.02 34.33 17.31
C ALA A 2 -50.54 34.74 17.31
N ASP A 3 -50.07 35.26 18.44
CA ASP A 3 -48.64 35.45 18.70
C ASP A 3 -47.95 34.10 18.52
N GLN A 4 -47.31 33.90 17.37
CA GLN A 4 -46.36 32.81 17.22
C GLN A 4 -45.21 33.12 18.18
N GLU A 5 -45.13 32.37 19.28
CA GLU A 5 -43.96 32.42 20.15
C GLU A 5 -42.70 32.32 19.27
N PRO A 6 -41.74 33.23 19.42
CA PRO A 6 -40.53 33.20 18.61
C PRO A 6 -39.84 31.85 18.81
N CYS A 7 -39.64 31.15 17.69
CA CYS A 7 -39.05 29.83 17.61
C CYS A 7 -37.87 29.70 18.59
N PHE A 8 -37.94 28.72 19.51
CA PHE A 8 -36.95 28.51 20.57
C PHE A 8 -35.51 28.50 20.03
N LEU A 9 -35.30 27.94 18.84
CA LEU A 9 -33.99 27.91 18.17
C LEU A 9 -33.39 29.30 17.94
N LEU A 10 -34.20 30.34 17.72
CA LEU A 10 -33.73 31.71 17.50
C LEU A 10 -33.18 32.34 18.79
N LYS A 11 -33.59 31.86 19.97
CA LYS A 11 -33.15 32.37 21.27
C LYS A 11 -31.85 31.71 21.76
N LEU A 12 -31.41 30.62 21.13
CA LEU A 12 -30.22 29.90 21.56
C LEU A 12 -28.93 30.64 21.15
N PRO A 13 -27.91 30.67 22.02
CA PRO A 13 -26.54 31.05 21.65
C PRO A 13 -26.00 30.19 20.50
N VAL A 14 -25.01 30.73 19.78
CA VAL A 14 -24.40 30.04 18.63
C VAL A 14 -23.77 28.71 19.02
N GLU A 15 -23.18 28.63 20.21
CA GLU A 15 -22.52 27.44 20.77
C GLU A 15 -23.53 26.31 20.98
N LEU A 16 -24.71 26.61 21.54
CA LEU A 16 -25.77 25.62 21.75
C LEU A 16 -26.38 25.13 20.44
N LYS A 17 -26.56 26.03 19.45
CA LYS A 17 -27.01 25.62 18.10
C LYS A 17 -26.01 24.65 17.46
N GLN A 18 -24.71 24.95 17.57
CA GLN A 18 -23.67 24.07 17.06
C GLN A 18 -23.60 22.74 17.83
N GLU A 19 -23.80 22.75 19.14
CA GLU A 19 -23.80 21.53 19.96
C GLU A 19 -24.97 20.61 19.60
N ILE A 20 -26.18 21.16 19.47
CA ILE A 20 -27.35 20.42 18.96
C ILE A 20 -27.03 19.82 17.58
N ALA A 21 -26.42 20.60 16.68
CA ALA A 21 -26.05 20.13 15.36
C ALA A 21 -25.01 18.99 15.37
N LEU A 22 -24.09 18.96 16.34
CA LEU A 22 -23.08 17.89 16.46
C LEU A 22 -23.72 16.54 16.83
N HIS A 23 -24.80 16.55 17.61
CA HIS A 23 -25.55 15.35 17.97
C HIS A 23 -26.39 14.78 16.82
N ILE A 24 -26.55 15.49 15.69
CA ILE A 24 -27.27 14.97 14.53
C ILE A 24 -26.39 13.96 13.78
N GLU A 25 -26.70 12.67 13.86
CA GLU A 25 -25.83 11.63 13.31
C GLU A 25 -25.79 11.59 11.77
N ARG A 26 -26.94 11.77 11.11
CA ARG A 26 -27.05 11.70 9.65
C ARG A 26 -26.81 13.05 9.00
N ASP A 27 -26.02 13.05 7.93
CA ASP A 27 -25.69 14.30 7.22
C ASP A 27 -26.91 14.92 6.50
N ASP A 28 -27.88 14.10 6.09
CA ASP A 28 -29.13 14.57 5.50
C ASP A 28 -29.96 15.37 6.51
N ASP A 29 -30.07 14.87 7.74
CA ASP A 29 -30.78 15.54 8.83
C ASP A 29 -30.05 16.82 9.25
N LEU A 30 -28.71 16.80 9.26
CA LEU A 30 -27.92 18.01 9.50
C LEU A 30 -28.15 19.05 8.41
N CYS A 31 -28.25 18.63 7.15
CA CYS A 31 -28.58 19.52 6.04
C CYS A 31 -30.00 20.09 6.15
N ALA A 32 -30.97 19.28 6.60
CA ALA A 32 -32.33 19.75 6.88
C ALA A 32 -32.35 20.75 8.04
N PHE A 33 -31.68 20.44 9.15
CA PHE A 33 -31.54 21.32 10.31
C PHE A 33 -30.93 22.67 9.93
N ARG A 34 -29.84 22.64 9.15
CA ARG A 34 -29.17 23.84 8.63
C ARG A 34 -30.06 24.72 7.75
N ARG A 35 -31.11 24.16 7.15
CA ARG A 35 -32.05 24.88 6.26
C ARG A 35 -33.31 25.37 6.98
N THR A 36 -33.43 25.16 8.29
CA THR A 36 -34.63 25.56 9.05
C THR A 36 -34.77 27.09 9.14
N CYS A 37 -33.68 27.81 9.41
CA CYS A 37 -33.65 29.26 9.38
C CYS A 37 -32.24 29.80 9.13
N ARG A 38 -32.14 31.10 8.78
CA ARG A 38 -30.86 31.79 8.53
C ARG A 38 -29.95 31.78 9.76
N ASP A 39 -30.52 31.91 10.94
CA ASP A 39 -29.76 31.98 12.19
C ASP A 39 -29.02 30.66 12.51
N VAL A 40 -29.65 29.53 12.19
CA VAL A 40 -29.01 28.19 12.29
C VAL A 40 -27.99 27.99 11.18
N TYR A 41 -28.28 28.45 9.96
CA TYR A 41 -27.32 28.44 8.87
C TYR A 41 -26.05 29.22 9.22
N ASP A 42 -26.19 30.44 9.72
CA ASP A 42 -25.07 31.32 10.09
C ASP A 42 -24.25 30.71 11.25
N ALA A 43 -24.92 30.07 12.21
CA ALA A 43 -24.28 29.35 13.31
C ALA A 43 -23.39 28.19 12.84
N ILE A 44 -23.78 27.48 11.78
CA ILE A 44 -23.06 26.32 11.24
C ILE A 44 -21.97 26.76 10.23
N ASP A 45 -22.29 27.68 9.32
CA ASP A 45 -21.46 27.98 8.15
C ASP A 45 -20.70 29.30 8.21
N MET A 46 -21.20 30.33 8.91
CA MET A 46 -20.61 31.68 8.86
C MET A 46 -19.67 32.01 10.03
N ASN A 47 -19.82 31.38 11.20
CA ASN A 47 -18.95 31.63 12.36
C ASN A 47 -17.59 30.93 12.24
N VAL A 48 -16.77 31.39 11.27
CA VAL A 48 -15.44 30.87 10.94
C VAL A 48 -15.47 29.38 10.60
N ALA A 49 -16.63 28.82 10.23
CA ALA A 49 -16.84 27.38 9.98
C ALA A 49 -16.32 26.44 11.09
N SER A 50 -16.21 26.93 12.33
CA SER A 50 -15.64 26.19 13.49
C SER A 50 -16.40 24.89 13.82
N PHE A 51 -17.71 24.86 13.55
CA PHE A 51 -18.54 23.66 13.63
C PHE A 51 -17.97 22.50 12.79
N TRP A 52 -17.55 22.78 11.55
CA TRP A 52 -17.11 21.74 10.62
C TRP A 52 -15.81 21.07 11.07
N ARG A 53 -14.92 21.81 11.74
CA ARG A 53 -13.74 21.21 12.38
C ARG A 53 -14.14 20.23 13.48
N ARG A 54 -15.05 20.61 14.38
CA ARG A 54 -15.55 19.70 15.44
C ARG A 54 -16.26 18.49 14.84
N ARG A 55 -17.10 18.70 13.84
CA ARG A 55 -17.81 17.63 13.13
C ARG A 55 -16.85 16.68 12.44
N PHE A 56 -15.80 17.19 11.81
CA PHE A 56 -14.75 16.38 11.22
C PHE A 56 -14.05 15.51 12.26
N MET A 57 -13.56 16.10 13.36
CA MET A 57 -12.84 15.36 14.42
C MET A 57 -13.70 14.32 15.13
N SER A 58 -15.03 14.49 15.13
CA SER A 58 -15.95 13.46 15.65
C SER A 58 -16.08 12.21 14.78
N ARG A 59 -15.58 12.24 13.53
CA ARG A 59 -15.78 11.19 12.52
C ARG A 59 -14.50 10.67 11.88
N PHE A 60 -13.47 11.51 11.81
CA PHE A 60 -12.21 11.23 11.16
C PHE A 60 -11.07 11.69 12.05
N GLU A 61 -9.91 11.10 11.85
CA GLU A 61 -8.70 11.48 12.57
C GLU A 61 -8.09 12.75 11.97
N SER A 62 -7.26 13.43 12.75
CA SER A 62 -6.61 14.70 12.40
C SER A 62 -5.91 14.61 11.03
N PRO A 63 -6.14 15.57 10.13
CA PRO A 63 -5.59 15.48 8.81
C PRO A 63 -4.13 15.94 8.76
N SER A 64 -3.33 15.27 7.92
CA SER A 64 -1.91 15.57 7.72
C SER A 64 -1.61 16.98 7.21
N TRP A 65 -2.60 17.67 6.64
CA TRP A 65 -2.46 19.04 6.14
C TRP A 65 -2.73 20.13 7.20
N ASP A 66 -3.26 19.79 8.38
CA ASP A 66 -3.45 20.74 9.49
C ASP A 66 -2.16 20.81 10.33
N ASP A 67 -1.14 21.45 9.76
CA ASP A 67 0.20 21.62 10.34
C ASP A 67 0.34 22.92 11.17
N GLY A 68 -0.75 23.67 11.34
CA GLY A 68 -0.77 24.94 12.06
C GLY A 68 -0.29 26.16 11.27
N HIS A 69 0.06 26.02 9.97
CA HIS A 69 0.48 27.16 9.14
C HIS A 69 -0.68 27.94 8.52
N MET A 70 -1.86 27.32 8.39
CA MET A 70 -3.05 27.98 7.82
C MET A 70 -3.73 28.88 8.87
N ASP A 71 -4.25 30.03 8.42
CA ASP A 71 -5.10 30.85 9.29
C ASP A 71 -6.42 30.12 9.67
N ARG A 72 -7.05 30.57 10.75
CA ARG A 72 -8.23 29.91 11.33
C ARG A 72 -9.44 29.86 10.39
N ILE A 73 -9.59 30.83 9.47
CA ILE A 73 -10.71 30.85 8.51
C ILE A 73 -10.44 29.83 7.40
N GLN A 74 -9.23 29.83 6.86
CA GLN A 74 -8.81 28.90 5.81
C GLN A 74 -8.86 27.46 6.30
N VAL A 75 -8.32 27.17 7.49
CA VAL A 75 -8.29 25.81 8.04
C VAL A 75 -9.69 25.25 8.24
N ASN A 76 -10.62 26.02 8.82
CA ASN A 76 -11.98 25.56 9.07
C ASN A 76 -12.80 25.41 7.78
N THR A 77 -12.56 26.27 6.79
CA THR A 77 -13.14 26.10 5.44
C THR A 77 -12.65 24.80 4.80
N LYS A 78 -11.36 24.51 4.93
CA LYS A 78 -10.77 23.26 4.43
C LYS A 78 -11.32 22.04 5.18
N TYR A 79 -11.53 22.11 6.50
CA TYR A 79 -12.22 21.06 7.26
C TYR A 79 -13.61 20.75 6.72
N LYS A 80 -14.41 21.78 6.40
CA LYS A 80 -15.72 21.62 5.77
C LYS A 80 -15.62 20.90 4.42
N ASP A 81 -14.73 21.38 3.54
CA ASP A 81 -14.58 20.83 2.19
C ASP A 81 -14.12 19.38 2.22
N VAL A 82 -13.15 19.05 3.09
CA VAL A 82 -12.63 17.68 3.25
C VAL A 82 -13.70 16.79 3.87
N TYR A 83 -14.42 17.23 4.90
CA TYR A 83 -15.52 16.48 5.49
C TYR A 83 -16.56 16.11 4.41
N GLN A 84 -17.04 17.11 3.67
CA GLN A 84 -18.06 16.90 2.65
C GLN A 84 -17.57 15.97 1.53
N ARG A 85 -16.30 16.12 1.10
CA ARG A 85 -15.68 15.23 0.10
C ARG A 85 -15.63 13.78 0.59
N ARG A 86 -15.13 13.54 1.81
CA ARG A 86 -15.03 12.20 2.40
C ARG A 86 -16.39 11.55 2.53
N ARG A 87 -17.37 12.26 3.09
CA ARG A 87 -18.75 11.75 3.26
C ARG A 87 -19.41 11.46 1.91
N LYS A 88 -19.18 12.30 0.89
CA LYS A 88 -19.68 12.05 -0.47
C LYS A 88 -19.06 10.80 -1.09
N ALA A 89 -17.77 10.56 -0.91
CA ALA A 89 -17.10 9.35 -1.37
C ALA A 89 -17.64 8.10 -0.66
N MET A 90 -17.87 8.16 0.65
CA MET A 90 -18.47 7.07 1.43
C MET A 90 -19.91 6.75 1.01
N LEU A 91 -20.70 7.77 0.66
CA LEU A 91 -22.11 7.59 0.31
C LEU A 91 -22.30 7.10 -1.13
N TYR A 92 -21.55 7.64 -2.09
CA TYR A 92 -21.79 7.41 -3.51
C TYR A 92 -20.73 6.56 -4.20
N GLY A 93 -19.56 6.40 -3.59
CA GLY A 93 -18.44 5.65 -4.15
C GLY A 93 -17.95 6.12 -5.51
N ALA A 94 -17.31 5.18 -6.20
CA ALA A 94 -16.90 5.28 -7.59
C ALA A 94 -17.09 3.92 -8.28
N THR A 95 -16.98 3.91 -9.61
CA THR A 95 -16.82 2.67 -10.39
C THR A 95 -15.52 2.73 -11.17
N PHE A 96 -14.78 1.64 -11.14
CA PHE A 96 -13.51 1.50 -11.87
C PHE A 96 -13.64 0.59 -13.09
N SER A 97 -14.76 -0.12 -13.25
CA SER A 97 -14.99 -0.99 -14.41
C SER A 97 -14.95 -0.24 -15.74
N GLN A 98 -14.10 -0.68 -16.68
CA GLN A 98 -14.10 -0.21 -18.07
C GLN A 98 -15.47 -0.34 -18.73
N ARG A 99 -16.23 -1.40 -18.41
CA ARG A 99 -17.59 -1.59 -18.95
C ARG A 99 -18.53 -0.50 -18.46
N SER A 100 -18.51 -0.21 -17.16
CA SER A 100 -19.32 0.87 -16.57
C SER A 100 -18.95 2.23 -17.16
N LEU A 101 -17.65 2.49 -17.37
CA LEU A 101 -17.16 3.70 -18.01
C LEU A 101 -17.59 3.80 -19.48
N ALA A 102 -17.59 2.69 -20.22
CA ALA A 102 -17.95 2.66 -21.64
C ALA A 102 -19.43 3.03 -21.86
N ILE A 103 -20.32 2.56 -20.99
CA ILE A 103 -21.78 2.78 -21.09
C ILE A 103 -22.29 4.02 -20.34
N ALA A 104 -21.43 4.71 -19.58
CA ALA A 104 -21.83 5.87 -18.80
C ALA A 104 -22.32 7.03 -19.69
N LYS A 105 -23.52 7.57 -19.38
CA LYS A 105 -24.10 8.74 -20.07
C LYS A 105 -23.23 10.00 -19.89
N ASP A 106 -22.63 10.16 -18.72
CA ASP A 106 -21.70 11.26 -18.40
C ASP A 106 -20.37 10.69 -17.89
N LYS A 107 -19.46 10.41 -18.82
CA LYS A 107 -18.14 9.85 -18.52
C LYS A 107 -17.30 10.78 -17.64
N ALA A 108 -17.38 12.10 -17.87
CA ALA A 108 -16.60 13.07 -17.12
C ALA A 108 -17.02 13.10 -15.64
N LEU A 109 -18.32 12.98 -15.35
CA LEU A 109 -18.80 12.86 -13.99
C LEU A 109 -18.32 11.58 -13.31
N VAL A 110 -18.35 10.44 -14.00
CA VAL A 110 -17.87 9.15 -13.46
C VAL A 110 -16.38 9.23 -13.15
N ILE A 111 -15.56 9.75 -14.08
CA ILE A 111 -14.12 9.91 -13.88
C ILE A 111 -13.83 10.87 -12.71
N ARG A 112 -14.56 11.98 -12.60
CA ARG A 112 -14.40 12.91 -11.47
C ARG A 112 -14.80 12.29 -10.14
N LYS A 113 -15.82 11.42 -10.11
CA LYS A 113 -16.16 10.63 -8.91
C LYS A 113 -15.03 9.67 -8.55
N ALA A 114 -14.47 8.96 -9.54
CA ALA A 114 -13.34 8.07 -9.34
C ALA A 114 -12.10 8.81 -8.77
N ILE A 115 -11.74 9.96 -9.34
CA ILE A 115 -10.65 10.80 -8.83
C ILE A 115 -10.91 11.20 -7.37
N ASN A 116 -12.08 11.76 -7.07
CA ASN A 116 -12.41 12.19 -5.70
C ASN A 116 -12.41 11.02 -4.70
N PHE A 117 -12.84 9.84 -5.14
CA PHE A 117 -12.84 8.63 -4.33
C PHE A 117 -11.40 8.16 -4.03
N LEU A 118 -10.53 8.12 -5.04
CA LEU A 118 -9.13 7.74 -4.88
C LEU A 118 -8.36 8.73 -4.01
N GLU A 119 -8.54 10.03 -4.21
CA GLU A 119 -7.95 11.07 -3.36
C GLU A 119 -8.46 10.95 -1.92
N THR A 120 -9.75 10.63 -1.74
CA THR A 120 -10.32 10.39 -0.40
C THR A 120 -9.66 9.18 0.28
N LEU A 121 -9.48 8.07 -0.45
CA LEU A 121 -8.80 6.89 0.09
C LEU A 121 -7.35 7.21 0.46
N ARG A 122 -6.59 7.85 -0.42
CA ARG A 122 -5.23 8.32 -0.14
C ARG A 122 -5.19 9.17 1.13
N ASP A 123 -6.04 10.18 1.24
CA ASP A 123 -6.06 11.08 2.38
C ASP A 123 -6.43 10.33 3.67
N LEU A 124 -7.40 9.40 3.63
CA LEU A 124 -7.73 8.54 4.78
C LEU A 124 -6.54 7.65 5.18
N MET A 125 -5.81 7.09 4.21
CA MET A 125 -4.65 6.24 4.47
C MET A 125 -3.52 7.02 5.14
N THR A 126 -3.19 8.20 4.60
CA THR A 126 -2.16 9.08 5.16
C THR A 126 -2.52 9.63 6.54
N ASP A 127 -3.80 9.94 6.76
CA ASP A 127 -4.27 10.50 8.04
C ASP A 127 -4.59 9.41 9.07
N SER A 128 -4.45 8.12 8.71
CA SER A 128 -4.73 7.02 9.62
C SER A 128 -3.78 7.02 10.82
N PHE A 129 -4.30 6.81 12.02
CA PHE A 129 -3.57 6.77 13.30
C PHE A 129 -2.94 8.11 13.72
N SER A 130 -3.34 9.24 13.14
CA SER A 130 -2.80 10.56 13.52
C SER A 130 -3.14 11.00 14.96
N GLY A 131 -4.12 10.35 15.59
CA GLY A 131 -4.50 10.58 16.99
C GLY A 131 -3.74 9.73 18.02
N LYS A 132 -2.89 8.80 17.59
CA LYS A 132 -2.19 7.89 18.50
C LYS A 132 -1.01 8.60 19.16
N SER A 133 -1.13 8.92 20.46
CA SER A 133 0.03 9.32 21.26
C SER A 133 0.96 8.11 21.41
N THR A 134 2.27 8.31 21.32
CA THR A 134 3.30 7.28 21.54
C THR A 134 3.30 6.73 22.98
N SER A 135 2.47 7.27 23.87
CA SER A 135 2.45 7.00 25.31
C SER A 135 1.29 6.14 25.82
N ASP A 136 0.37 5.66 24.98
CA ASP A 136 -0.82 4.96 25.48
C ASP A 136 -0.53 3.50 25.87
N ASP A 137 -0.58 3.27 27.18
CA ASP A 137 -0.54 1.98 27.89
C ASP A 137 -1.64 1.03 27.41
N GLY A 138 -1.31 0.16 26.45
CA GLY A 138 -1.97 -1.13 26.27
C GLY A 138 -3.37 -1.16 25.67
N THR A 139 -4.05 -0.02 25.45
CA THR A 139 -5.32 -0.03 24.71
C THR A 139 -5.07 -0.09 23.20
N VAL A 140 -5.64 -1.11 22.55
CA VAL A 140 -5.60 -1.24 21.08
C VAL A 140 -6.38 -0.08 20.45
N TYR A 141 -5.66 0.96 20.03
CA TYR A 141 -6.25 2.10 19.34
C TYR A 141 -6.85 1.68 18.00
N GLY A 142 -8.18 1.78 17.88
CA GLY A 142 -8.91 1.52 16.64
C GLY A 142 -9.00 2.78 15.77
N SER A 143 -8.27 2.82 14.66
CA SER A 143 -8.31 3.98 13.75
C SER A 143 -9.68 4.12 13.07
N ALA A 144 -10.33 5.28 13.25
CA ALA A 144 -11.59 5.61 12.60
C ALA A 144 -11.43 5.68 11.07
N ASN A 145 -10.28 6.18 10.58
CA ASN A 145 -9.97 6.23 9.16
C ASN A 145 -9.78 4.82 8.58
N MET A 146 -9.12 3.91 9.29
CA MET A 146 -9.01 2.51 8.85
C MET A 146 -10.37 1.81 8.78
N GLN A 147 -11.28 2.09 9.72
CA GLN A 147 -12.65 1.58 9.65
C GLN A 147 -13.38 2.14 8.42
N ALA A 148 -13.22 3.43 8.11
CA ALA A 148 -13.81 4.04 6.92
C ALA A 148 -13.23 3.43 5.61
N ILE A 149 -11.91 3.20 5.55
CA ILE A 149 -11.26 2.53 4.41
C ILE A 149 -11.86 1.13 4.21
N ARG A 150 -12.04 0.35 5.28
CA ARG A 150 -12.68 -0.97 5.22
C ARG A 150 -14.08 -0.91 4.64
N GLN A 151 -14.91 0.02 5.11
CA GLN A 151 -16.25 0.22 4.57
C GLN A 151 -16.21 0.58 3.08
N LEU A 152 -15.28 1.43 2.66
CA LEU A 152 -15.15 1.85 1.26
C LEU A 152 -14.80 0.69 0.34
N PHE A 153 -13.81 -0.15 0.67
CA PHE A 153 -13.44 -1.24 -0.22
C PHE A 153 -14.42 -2.43 -0.17
N ILE A 154 -15.18 -2.59 0.91
CA ILE A 154 -16.25 -3.61 0.99
C ILE A 154 -17.45 -3.19 0.13
N ASN A 155 -17.80 -1.91 0.14
CA ASN A 155 -19.03 -1.42 -0.50
C ASN A 155 -18.86 -1.07 -1.98
N PHE A 156 -17.62 -0.90 -2.47
CA PHE A 156 -17.34 -0.41 -3.82
C PHE A 156 -16.31 -1.27 -4.57
N ASP A 157 -16.26 -1.13 -5.90
CA ASP A 157 -15.58 -2.06 -6.82
C ASP A 157 -14.05 -1.86 -6.94
N ILE A 158 -13.41 -1.19 -5.98
CA ILE A 158 -11.97 -0.84 -6.01
C ILE A 158 -11.06 -2.08 -6.05
N LEU A 159 -11.44 -3.16 -5.36
CA LEU A 159 -10.73 -4.46 -5.38
C LEU A 159 -11.38 -5.48 -6.33
N HIS A 160 -12.53 -5.15 -6.91
CA HIS A 160 -13.20 -6.05 -7.86
C HIS A 160 -12.52 -6.02 -9.24
N PHE A 161 -11.76 -4.98 -9.58
CA PHE A 161 -11.08 -4.91 -10.87
C PHE A 161 -9.60 -4.54 -10.71
N VAL A 162 -8.87 -5.44 -10.07
CA VAL A 162 -7.40 -5.41 -9.99
C VAL A 162 -6.86 -5.89 -11.33
N LEU A 163 -6.00 -5.09 -11.97
CA LEU A 163 -5.36 -5.41 -13.26
C LEU A 163 -6.39 -5.75 -14.36
N GLN A 164 -7.21 -4.77 -14.74
CA GLN A 164 -8.13 -4.96 -15.86
C GLN A 164 -7.33 -5.25 -17.14
N PRO A 165 -7.68 -6.31 -17.90
CA PRO A 165 -7.05 -6.56 -19.18
C PRO A 165 -7.27 -5.35 -20.09
N GLU A 166 -6.21 -4.89 -20.74
CA GLU A 166 -6.29 -3.86 -21.79
C GLU A 166 -7.06 -4.43 -22.98
N ARG A 167 -8.38 -4.49 -22.89
CA ARG A 167 -9.18 -4.61 -24.11
C ARG A 167 -9.08 -3.26 -24.80
N ASN A 168 -8.35 -3.25 -25.92
CA ASN A 168 -8.35 -2.21 -26.95
C ASN A 168 -9.80 -1.91 -27.41
N LEU A 169 -10.58 -1.26 -26.55
CA LEU A 169 -11.76 -0.55 -26.97
C LEU A 169 -11.21 0.71 -27.62
N ASN A 170 -11.01 0.64 -28.94
CA ASN A 170 -11.05 1.83 -29.79
C ASN A 170 -12.40 2.51 -29.55
N ILE A 171 -12.47 3.35 -28.51
CA ILE A 171 -13.60 4.21 -28.24
C ILE A 171 -13.53 5.26 -29.35
N ASN A 172 -14.14 4.94 -30.49
CA ASN A 172 -14.41 5.90 -31.54
C ASN A 172 -15.21 7.04 -30.91
N PHE A 173 -14.54 8.14 -30.62
CA PHE A 173 -15.18 9.37 -30.18
C PHE A 173 -16.00 9.92 -31.35
N GLY A 174 -17.22 9.40 -31.50
CA GLY A 174 -18.19 9.91 -32.45
C GLY A 174 -18.35 11.42 -32.30
N ARG A 175 -18.34 12.11 -33.44
CA ARG A 175 -18.52 13.55 -33.63
C ARG A 175 -19.40 14.17 -32.54
N THR A 176 -18.83 14.98 -31.64
CA THR A 176 -19.62 15.73 -30.66
C THR A 176 -18.98 17.07 -30.24
N THR A 177 -19.83 17.86 -29.61
CA THR A 177 -19.86 19.31 -29.39
C THR A 177 -18.80 19.87 -28.43
N ARG A 178 -18.72 21.21 -28.37
CA ARG A 178 -17.69 22.03 -27.69
C ARG A 178 -17.49 21.74 -26.19
N SER A 179 -18.45 21.16 -25.48
CA SER A 179 -18.33 20.77 -24.05
C SER A 179 -17.53 19.49 -23.81
N ASN A 180 -17.33 18.65 -24.84
CA ASN A 180 -16.58 17.38 -24.72
C ASN A 180 -15.06 17.54 -24.84
N LYS A 181 -14.54 18.73 -25.22
CA LYS A 181 -13.09 18.96 -25.30
C LYS A 181 -12.38 18.86 -23.95
N GLN A 182 -13.06 19.16 -22.85
CA GLN A 182 -12.50 19.05 -21.49
C GLN A 182 -12.61 17.62 -20.93
N ALA A 183 -13.56 16.81 -21.44
CA ALA A 183 -13.70 15.41 -21.09
C ALA A 183 -12.69 14.50 -21.82
N MET A 184 -12.17 14.91 -22.98
CA MET A 184 -11.11 14.18 -23.71
C MET A 184 -9.76 14.07 -22.97
N MET A 185 -9.54 14.85 -21.89
CA MET A 185 -8.31 14.82 -21.10
C MET A 185 -8.45 14.13 -19.74
N LEU A 186 -9.65 13.77 -19.31
CA LEU A 186 -9.86 13.16 -18.00
C LEU A 186 -9.84 11.63 -18.15
N THR A 187 -8.77 11.01 -17.64
CA THR A 187 -8.70 9.56 -17.43
C THR A 187 -8.70 9.30 -15.92
N ILE A 188 -9.05 8.07 -15.53
CA ILE A 188 -8.83 7.64 -14.14
C ILE A 188 -7.31 7.62 -13.92
N PRO A 189 -6.79 8.21 -12.82
CA PRO A 189 -5.36 8.23 -12.55
C PRO A 189 -4.88 6.82 -12.18
N THR A 190 -4.36 6.10 -13.18
CA THR A 190 -3.92 4.70 -13.04
C THR A 190 -2.89 4.53 -11.91
N ASP A 191 -1.91 5.42 -11.82
CA ASP A 191 -0.86 5.33 -10.80
C ASP A 191 -1.43 5.42 -9.38
N LEU A 192 -2.37 6.35 -9.13
CA LEU A 192 -3.03 6.49 -7.83
C LEU A 192 -3.96 5.32 -7.54
N LEU A 193 -4.68 4.83 -8.55
CA LEU A 193 -5.52 3.63 -8.42
C LEU A 193 -4.68 2.41 -8.00
N GLN A 194 -3.59 2.13 -8.71
CA GLN A 194 -2.72 1.00 -8.40
C GLN A 194 -2.03 1.18 -7.04
N THR A 195 -1.56 2.39 -6.72
CA THR A 195 -0.98 2.69 -5.40
C THR A 195 -1.98 2.38 -4.27
N VAL A 196 -3.23 2.83 -4.41
CA VAL A 196 -4.30 2.54 -3.45
C VAL A 196 -4.59 1.04 -3.37
N GLN A 197 -4.60 0.31 -4.50
CA GLN A 197 -4.79 -1.14 -4.51
C GLN A 197 -3.64 -1.89 -3.83
N VAL A 198 -2.39 -1.45 -4.03
CA VAL A 198 -1.20 -1.99 -3.33
C VAL A 198 -1.29 -1.74 -1.82
N MET A 199 -1.73 -0.55 -1.39
CA MET A 199 -1.99 -0.26 0.03
C MET A 199 -3.06 -1.17 0.65
N LEU A 200 -3.92 -1.76 -0.18
CA LEU A 200 -4.94 -2.73 0.21
C LEU A 200 -4.47 -4.18 0.06
N ALA A 201 -3.16 -4.43 -0.09
CA ALA A 201 -2.56 -5.77 -0.17
C ALA A 201 -3.06 -6.75 0.92
N PRO A 202 -3.16 -6.37 2.21
CA PRO A 202 -3.71 -7.28 3.22
C PRO A 202 -5.16 -7.70 2.94
N ALA A 203 -5.98 -6.83 2.34
CA ALA A 203 -7.33 -7.20 1.91
C ALA A 203 -7.31 -8.07 0.65
N LEU A 204 -6.43 -7.77 -0.31
CA LEU A 204 -6.26 -8.56 -1.54
C LEU A 204 -5.87 -10.01 -1.24
N LEU A 205 -5.01 -10.23 -0.25
CA LEU A 205 -4.52 -11.55 0.14
C LEU A 205 -5.43 -12.26 1.15
N SER A 206 -6.44 -11.59 1.70
CA SER A 206 -7.30 -12.17 2.73
C SER A 206 -8.38 -13.09 2.15
N LEU A 207 -8.48 -14.29 2.72
CA LEU A 207 -9.58 -15.22 2.45
C LEU A 207 -10.95 -14.64 2.83
N ASN A 208 -11.02 -13.70 3.79
CA ASN A 208 -12.27 -13.10 4.25
C ASN A 208 -12.93 -12.22 3.17
N TYR A 209 -12.14 -11.67 2.24
CA TYR A 209 -12.62 -10.76 1.21
C TYR A 209 -12.71 -11.43 -0.18
N HIS A 210 -12.48 -12.73 -0.28
CA HIS A 210 -12.52 -13.46 -1.56
C HIS A 210 -13.87 -13.30 -2.30
N HIS A 211 -14.98 -13.14 -1.57
CA HIS A 211 -16.31 -12.97 -2.15
C HIS A 211 -16.58 -11.60 -2.80
N ILE A 212 -15.80 -10.56 -2.46
CA ILE A 212 -15.92 -9.21 -3.05
C ILE A 212 -14.80 -8.87 -4.05
N ILE A 213 -13.76 -9.72 -4.12
CA ILE A 213 -12.66 -9.59 -5.06
C ILE A 213 -13.00 -10.43 -6.30
N ASN A 214 -12.68 -9.91 -7.49
CA ASN A 214 -12.85 -10.71 -8.70
C ASN A 214 -11.77 -11.80 -8.75
N ASN A 215 -12.20 -13.00 -9.10
CA ASN A 215 -11.34 -14.13 -9.43
C ASN A 215 -10.67 -13.99 -10.81
N HIS A 216 -10.52 -12.75 -11.30
CA HIS A 216 -9.65 -12.46 -12.42
C HIS A 216 -8.23 -12.39 -11.87
N PHE A 217 -7.48 -13.44 -12.16
CA PHE A 217 -6.09 -13.55 -11.79
C PHE A 217 -5.16 -13.25 -12.95
N ASP A 218 -5.60 -13.34 -14.22
CA ASP A 218 -4.72 -13.25 -15.39
C ASP A 218 -3.32 -13.84 -15.14
N PHE A 219 -3.33 -15.07 -14.61
CA PHE A 219 -2.18 -15.62 -13.94
C PHE A 219 -0.93 -15.68 -14.82
N PRO A 220 -1.02 -16.08 -16.11
CA PRO A 220 0.14 -16.07 -17.00
C PRO A 220 0.82 -14.70 -17.08
N THR A 221 0.06 -13.61 -17.16
CA THR A 221 0.62 -12.25 -17.14
C THR A 221 1.29 -11.96 -15.81
N SER A 222 0.65 -12.28 -14.68
CA SER A 222 1.28 -12.07 -13.36
C SER A 222 2.55 -12.90 -13.17
N GLN A 223 2.57 -14.13 -13.71
CA GLN A 223 3.74 -15.02 -13.71
C GLN A 223 4.87 -14.46 -14.57
N GLU A 224 4.56 -13.91 -15.76
CA GLU A 224 5.54 -13.22 -16.60
C GLU A 224 6.18 -12.03 -15.87
N TYR A 225 5.39 -11.23 -15.16
CA TYR A 225 5.91 -10.12 -14.35
C TYR A 225 6.80 -10.59 -13.19
N ALA A 226 6.44 -11.69 -12.54
CA ALA A 226 7.19 -12.27 -11.43
C ALA A 226 8.59 -12.75 -11.87
N TYR A 227 8.67 -13.48 -12.99
CA TYR A 227 9.91 -14.04 -13.55
C TYR A 227 10.60 -13.16 -14.60
N GLY A 228 10.01 -12.01 -14.93
CA GLY A 228 10.46 -11.11 -16.00
C GLY A 228 11.87 -10.56 -15.81
N MET A 229 12.53 -10.25 -16.93
CA MET A 229 13.93 -9.85 -16.98
C MET A 229 14.16 -8.42 -16.51
N THR A 230 15.10 -8.20 -15.59
CA THR A 230 15.46 -6.86 -15.07
C THR A 230 16.11 -5.95 -16.11
N ALA A 231 16.48 -6.45 -17.29
CA ALA A 231 16.96 -5.61 -18.39
C ALA A 231 15.85 -4.69 -18.94
N ASP A 232 14.59 -5.13 -18.89
CA ASP A 232 13.42 -4.35 -19.27
C ASP A 232 12.90 -3.54 -18.07
N ASP A 233 12.72 -2.22 -18.26
CA ASP A 233 12.18 -1.33 -17.23
C ASP A 233 10.77 -1.75 -16.75
N THR A 234 10.02 -2.48 -17.59
CA THR A 234 8.69 -3.04 -17.26
C THR A 234 8.75 -4.00 -16.07
N TYR A 235 9.83 -4.76 -15.95
CA TYR A 235 10.01 -5.80 -14.93
C TYR A 235 10.90 -5.36 -13.75
N LYS A 236 11.29 -4.08 -13.70
CA LYS A 236 12.00 -3.50 -12.56
C LYS A 236 11.02 -3.09 -11.46
N ILE A 237 11.39 -3.39 -10.21
CA ILE A 237 10.65 -2.97 -9.01
C ILE A 237 10.74 -1.44 -8.85
N PHE A 238 11.93 -0.89 -9.08
CA PHE A 238 12.21 0.53 -8.97
C PHE A 238 12.55 1.12 -10.34
N THR A 239 11.90 2.23 -10.66
CA THR A 239 11.94 2.92 -11.96
C THR A 239 12.19 4.41 -11.75
N GLY A 240 11.97 5.19 -12.81
CA GLY A 240 12.20 6.62 -12.81
C GLY A 240 13.68 6.97 -12.99
N VAL A 241 13.93 8.26 -13.27
CA VAL A 241 15.28 8.77 -13.58
C VAL A 241 16.30 8.54 -12.45
N ASN A 242 15.82 8.38 -11.23
CA ASN A 242 16.64 8.22 -10.04
C ASN A 242 16.57 6.81 -9.44
N GLY A 243 15.78 5.89 -10.01
CA GLY A 243 15.56 4.55 -9.41
C GLY A 243 14.82 4.60 -8.07
N MET A 244 13.99 5.62 -7.85
CA MET A 244 13.29 5.85 -6.57
C MET A 244 11.75 5.76 -6.69
N ASP A 245 11.24 5.60 -7.91
CA ASP A 245 9.81 5.48 -8.17
C ASP A 245 9.43 3.99 -8.16
N VAL A 246 8.42 3.62 -7.38
CA VAL A 246 7.99 2.22 -7.31
C VAL A 246 7.13 1.90 -8.53
N ASN A 247 7.45 0.82 -9.24
CA ASN A 247 6.64 0.31 -10.33
C ASN A 247 5.36 -0.37 -9.77
N MET A 248 4.31 0.43 -9.57
CA MET A 248 3.05 -0.05 -8.98
C MET A 248 2.37 -1.14 -9.81
N THR A 249 2.57 -1.15 -11.14
CA THR A 249 2.06 -2.22 -12.00
C THR A 249 2.77 -3.53 -11.69
N TRP A 250 4.10 -3.52 -11.60
CA TRP A 250 4.88 -4.71 -11.22
C TRP A 250 4.50 -5.22 -9.82
N VAL A 251 4.39 -4.33 -8.83
CA VAL A 251 4.00 -4.71 -7.46
C VAL A 251 2.60 -5.33 -7.44
N LEU A 252 1.65 -4.73 -8.15
CA LEU A 252 0.28 -5.24 -8.19
C LEU A 252 0.17 -6.57 -8.92
N GLN A 253 0.94 -6.78 -10.00
CA GLN A 253 1.06 -8.07 -10.68
C GLN A 253 1.63 -9.15 -9.74
N ASN A 254 2.65 -8.83 -8.96
CA ASN A 254 3.21 -9.76 -7.97
C ASN A 254 2.23 -10.04 -6.82
N LEU A 255 1.53 -9.03 -6.30
CA LEU A 255 0.46 -9.25 -5.31
C LEU A 255 -0.64 -10.16 -5.88
N ASN A 256 -0.94 -10.04 -7.16
CA ASN A 256 -1.94 -10.85 -7.82
C ASN A 256 -1.45 -12.29 -8.10
N PHE A 257 -0.17 -12.48 -8.40
CA PHE A 257 0.51 -13.78 -8.40
C PHE A 257 0.37 -14.47 -7.03
N TRP A 258 0.71 -13.78 -5.94
CA TRP A 258 0.56 -14.34 -4.58
C TRP A 258 -0.91 -14.57 -4.22
N LYS A 259 -1.82 -13.68 -4.60
CA LYS A 259 -3.27 -13.88 -4.43
C LYS A 259 -3.73 -15.18 -5.08
N TYR A 260 -3.24 -15.51 -6.27
CA TYR A 260 -3.54 -16.77 -6.97
C TYR A 260 -3.22 -17.98 -6.08
N HIS A 261 -1.97 -18.08 -5.62
CA HIS A 261 -1.50 -19.24 -4.85
C HIS A 261 -2.04 -19.30 -3.41
N LEU A 262 -2.22 -18.14 -2.75
CA LEU A 262 -2.64 -18.09 -1.35
C LEU A 262 -4.17 -18.21 -1.18
N THR A 263 -4.96 -17.70 -2.12
CA THR A 263 -6.42 -17.56 -1.93
C THR A 263 -7.27 -18.48 -2.79
N ARG A 264 -6.71 -19.06 -3.86
CA ARG A 264 -7.48 -19.90 -4.79
C ARG A 264 -7.33 -21.38 -4.43
N GLN A 265 -8.39 -21.94 -3.85
CA GLN A 265 -8.44 -23.36 -3.47
C GLN A 265 -8.15 -24.33 -4.63
N ALA A 266 -8.58 -23.99 -5.85
CA ALA A 266 -8.46 -24.88 -7.02
C ALA A 266 -7.01 -25.21 -7.42
N GLU A 267 -6.05 -24.37 -7.04
CA GLU A 267 -4.63 -24.52 -7.41
C GLU A 267 -3.89 -25.45 -6.45
N LEU A 268 -4.39 -25.59 -5.22
CA LEU A 268 -3.82 -26.45 -4.17
C LEU A 268 -2.31 -26.28 -3.95
N THR A 269 -1.75 -25.09 -4.20
CA THR A 269 -0.35 -24.79 -3.90
C THR A 269 -0.18 -24.37 -2.45
N LEU A 270 -0.36 -23.08 -2.13
CA LEU A 270 -0.18 -22.54 -0.78
C LEU A 270 -1.49 -22.38 -0.01
N TRP A 271 -2.64 -22.57 -0.66
CA TRP A 271 -3.95 -22.26 -0.09
C TRP A 271 -4.23 -22.97 1.24
N SER A 272 -3.91 -24.26 1.36
CA SER A 272 -4.22 -25.02 2.58
C SER A 272 -3.41 -24.49 3.76
N ALA A 273 -2.08 -24.41 3.60
CA ALA A 273 -1.21 -23.85 4.61
C ALA A 273 -1.59 -22.41 4.98
N TYR A 274 -1.95 -21.59 3.98
CA TYR A 274 -2.33 -20.20 4.21
C TYR A 274 -3.65 -20.05 4.96
N LYS A 275 -4.62 -20.93 4.67
CA LYS A 275 -5.89 -20.99 5.39
C LYS A 275 -5.69 -21.35 6.85
N ASP A 276 -4.81 -22.31 7.12
CA ASP A 276 -4.54 -22.87 8.44
C ASP A 276 -3.72 -21.92 9.35
N LEU A 277 -3.10 -20.88 8.77
CA LEU A 277 -2.55 -19.78 9.57
C LEU A 277 -3.63 -19.09 10.40
N GLU A 278 -3.32 -18.85 11.68
CA GLU A 278 -4.10 -17.94 12.52
C GLU A 278 -4.12 -16.51 11.92
N ASP A 279 -5.12 -15.71 12.28
CA ASP A 279 -5.24 -14.32 11.79
C ASP A 279 -4.01 -13.47 12.12
N ALA A 280 -3.39 -13.76 13.27
CA ALA A 280 -2.10 -13.29 13.74
C ALA A 280 -0.94 -13.51 12.75
N GLY A 281 -0.95 -14.68 12.09
CA GLY A 281 0.07 -15.14 11.17
C GLY A 281 -0.18 -14.73 9.72
N LYS A 282 -1.24 -13.97 9.42
CA LYS A 282 -1.59 -13.49 8.07
C LYS A 282 -1.10 -12.05 7.86
N PRO A 283 -0.96 -11.59 6.59
CA PRO A 283 -0.68 -10.19 6.27
C PRO A 283 -1.68 -9.23 6.92
N ARG A 284 -1.16 -8.13 7.49
CA ARG A 284 -1.97 -7.13 8.22
C ARG A 284 -1.74 -5.72 7.68
N PHE A 285 -2.73 -4.87 7.91
CA PHE A 285 -2.59 -3.43 7.69
C PHE A 285 -1.62 -2.81 8.70
N TRP A 286 -1.15 -1.60 8.40
CA TRP A 286 -0.36 -0.81 9.34
C TRP A 286 -1.16 -0.42 10.58
N SER A 287 -0.46 -0.19 11.69
CA SER A 287 -1.02 0.06 13.03
C SER A 287 -0.55 1.39 13.65
N GLN A 288 0.15 2.21 12.85
CA GLN A 288 0.77 3.49 13.24
C GLN A 288 0.70 4.49 12.08
N GLN A 289 0.82 5.78 12.37
CA GLN A 289 0.75 6.79 11.33
C GLN A 289 1.89 6.64 10.33
N LEU A 290 1.56 6.71 9.04
CA LEU A 290 2.56 6.60 7.97
C LEU A 290 3.45 7.84 7.95
N GLN A 291 4.77 7.62 7.86
CA GLN A 291 5.78 8.69 7.88
C GLN A 291 6.83 8.44 6.81
N ASN A 292 7.47 9.50 6.33
CA ASN A 292 8.63 9.36 5.45
C ASN A 292 9.90 9.11 6.28
N GLY A 293 10.90 8.46 5.68
CA GLY A 293 12.19 8.21 6.32
C GLY A 293 12.30 6.81 6.93
N LYS A 294 12.99 6.71 8.06
CA LYS A 294 13.22 5.43 8.75
C LYS A 294 11.94 4.93 9.40
N ILE A 295 11.46 3.79 8.92
CA ILE A 295 10.47 2.95 9.61
C ILE A 295 11.21 1.68 10.00
N ASP A 296 11.29 1.40 11.29
CA ASP A 296 11.90 0.16 11.77
C ASP A 296 11.03 -1.02 11.31
N LEU A 297 11.69 -2.05 10.77
CA LEU A 297 11.01 -3.29 10.44
C LEU A 297 10.60 -4.01 11.74
N GLY A 298 9.53 -4.79 11.64
CA GLY A 298 9.27 -5.81 12.64
C GLY A 298 10.44 -6.78 12.76
N LYS A 299 10.50 -7.48 13.89
CA LYS A 299 11.45 -8.56 14.16
C LYS A 299 11.03 -9.86 13.50
N ASN A 300 9.80 -10.32 13.67
CA ASN A 300 9.38 -11.63 13.19
C ASN A 300 8.56 -11.51 11.89
N TRP A 301 8.93 -12.32 10.91
CA TRP A 301 8.36 -12.34 9.58
C TRP A 301 8.02 -13.77 9.17
N LYS A 302 6.97 -13.91 8.38
CA LYS A 302 6.66 -15.13 7.62
C LYS A 302 6.65 -14.81 6.14
N GLY A 303 6.95 -15.79 5.31
CA GLY A 303 6.92 -15.59 3.88
C GLY A 303 7.17 -16.85 3.07
N SER A 304 7.17 -16.65 1.76
CA SER A 304 7.45 -17.69 0.78
C SER A 304 8.17 -17.05 -0.41
N TYR A 305 8.91 -17.87 -1.13
CA TYR A 305 9.42 -17.56 -2.45
C TYR A 305 8.96 -18.64 -3.43
N ALA A 306 8.71 -18.25 -4.67
CA ALA A 306 8.35 -19.18 -5.73
C ALA A 306 9.53 -19.36 -6.68
N TYR A 307 9.62 -20.54 -7.28
CA TYR A 307 10.61 -20.86 -8.30
C TYR A 307 10.03 -21.83 -9.32
N VAL A 308 10.71 -21.94 -10.46
CA VAL A 308 10.51 -22.98 -11.46
C VAL A 308 11.89 -23.38 -11.99
N ASP A 309 12.02 -24.56 -12.58
CA ASP A 309 13.28 -24.98 -13.19
C ASP A 309 13.81 -23.95 -14.20
N ARG A 310 15.15 -23.82 -14.27
CA ARG A 310 15.83 -22.86 -15.16
C ARG A 310 15.32 -22.87 -16.61
N PRO A 311 15.14 -24.01 -17.28
CA PRO A 311 14.62 -24.03 -18.67
C PRO A 311 13.16 -23.61 -18.80
N VAL A 312 12.41 -23.61 -17.69
CA VAL A 312 11.00 -23.20 -17.64
C VAL A 312 10.87 -21.68 -17.49
N ILE A 313 11.81 -21.02 -16.81
CA ILE A 313 11.86 -19.55 -16.73
C ILE A 313 11.86 -18.91 -18.13
N ASP A 314 12.66 -19.46 -19.05
CA ASP A 314 12.72 -18.96 -20.42
C ASP A 314 11.39 -19.09 -21.16
N GLN A 315 10.60 -20.13 -20.87
CA GLN A 315 9.27 -20.32 -21.45
C GLN A 315 8.30 -19.25 -20.93
N ILE A 316 8.33 -18.98 -19.62
CA ILE A 316 7.53 -17.91 -19.00
C ILE A 316 7.87 -16.56 -19.62
N ARG A 317 9.16 -16.23 -19.74
CA ARG A 317 9.65 -14.96 -20.29
C ARG A 317 9.34 -14.77 -21.79
N ARG A 318 9.08 -15.85 -22.52
CA ARG A 318 8.59 -15.82 -23.91
C ARG A 318 7.06 -15.79 -24.02
N GLY A 319 6.33 -15.78 -22.90
CA GLY A 319 4.88 -15.75 -22.86
C GLY A 319 4.21 -17.11 -23.14
N GLU A 320 4.95 -18.22 -23.07
CA GLU A 320 4.42 -19.55 -23.38
C GLU A 320 3.42 -20.07 -22.32
N GLY A 321 3.37 -19.45 -21.13
CA GLY A 321 2.42 -19.75 -20.06
C GLY A 321 0.96 -19.45 -20.38
N HIS A 322 0.68 -18.71 -21.46
CA HIS A 322 -0.69 -18.44 -21.92
C HIS A 322 -1.36 -19.64 -22.61
N GLU A 323 -0.58 -20.55 -23.20
CA GLU A 323 -1.10 -21.74 -23.88
C GLU A 323 -1.25 -22.94 -22.95
N LYS A 324 -0.32 -23.08 -22.00
CA LYS A 324 -0.33 -24.12 -20.96
C LYS A 324 0.09 -23.50 -19.65
N ILE A 325 -0.69 -23.75 -18.60
CA ILE A 325 -0.37 -23.29 -17.25
C ILE A 325 0.94 -23.94 -16.83
N ILE A 326 1.92 -23.10 -16.47
CA ILE A 326 3.18 -23.51 -15.88
C ILE A 326 3.01 -23.48 -14.37
N GLN A 327 3.32 -24.59 -13.71
CA GLN A 327 3.16 -24.73 -12.27
C GLN A 327 4.39 -24.18 -11.55
N ASP A 328 4.16 -23.32 -10.55
CA ASP A 328 5.20 -22.85 -9.64
C ASP A 328 5.45 -23.83 -8.50
N GLU A 329 6.72 -23.90 -8.10
CA GLU A 329 7.17 -24.54 -6.88
C GLU A 329 7.43 -23.50 -5.79
N PHE A 330 7.41 -23.92 -4.53
CA PHE A 330 7.52 -23.04 -3.37
C PHE A 330 8.49 -23.60 -2.35
N ASN A 331 8.96 -22.74 -1.46
CA ASN A 331 9.72 -23.18 -0.31
C ASN A 331 8.91 -24.14 0.58
N GLY A 332 9.52 -25.27 0.95
CA GLY A 332 8.98 -26.14 1.98
C GLY A 332 7.96 -27.20 1.54
N ASP A 333 8.08 -27.74 0.32
CA ASP A 333 7.27 -28.85 -0.23
C ASP A 333 7.17 -30.11 0.67
N HIS A 334 7.92 -30.17 1.79
CA HIS A 334 7.94 -31.32 2.68
C HIS A 334 7.51 -31.09 4.13
N HIS A 335 7.66 -29.90 4.75
CA HIS A 335 7.28 -29.75 6.18
C HIS A 335 6.75 -28.39 6.67
N ASP A 336 6.89 -27.27 5.95
CA ASP A 336 6.25 -25.99 6.28
C ASP A 336 6.23 -25.04 5.07
N ALA A 337 5.04 -24.73 4.53
CA ALA A 337 4.91 -23.94 3.29
C ALA A 337 5.24 -22.44 3.45
N PHE A 338 5.55 -21.99 4.67
CA PHE A 338 5.96 -20.61 4.95
C PHE A 338 7.18 -20.60 5.86
N GLN A 339 8.24 -19.97 5.39
CA GLN A 339 9.46 -19.77 6.14
C GLN A 339 9.25 -18.70 7.21
N ALA A 340 9.81 -18.94 8.39
CA ALA A 340 9.95 -17.94 9.44
C ALA A 340 11.32 -17.23 9.29
N LEU A 341 11.31 -15.90 9.34
CA LEU A 341 12.51 -15.08 9.34
C LEU A 341 12.47 -14.13 10.53
N ARG A 342 13.64 -13.88 11.12
CA ARG A 342 13.83 -12.87 12.14
C ARG A 342 14.76 -11.78 11.63
N PHE A 343 14.33 -10.53 11.67
CA PHE A 343 15.14 -9.36 11.35
C PHE A 343 15.49 -8.55 12.59
N GLU A 344 16.73 -8.09 12.67
CA GLU A 344 17.22 -7.24 13.75
C GLU A 344 17.90 -6.02 13.15
N THR A 345 17.35 -4.84 13.45
CA THR A 345 17.94 -3.58 13.01
C THR A 345 19.25 -3.37 13.75
N VAL A 346 20.32 -3.12 13.02
CA VAL A 346 21.64 -2.87 13.59
C VAL A 346 21.70 -1.46 14.15
N HIS A 347 22.23 -1.33 15.36
CA HIS A 347 22.37 -0.03 15.99
C HIS A 347 23.45 0.80 15.26
N PRO A 348 23.27 2.14 15.14
CA PRO A 348 24.26 3.00 14.47
C PRO A 348 25.68 2.93 15.05
N ASP A 349 25.79 2.54 16.32
CA ASP A 349 27.05 2.43 17.06
C ASP A 349 27.70 1.03 16.93
N GLU A 350 27.02 0.06 16.31
CA GLU A 350 27.58 -1.26 16.02
C GLU A 350 28.30 -1.23 14.67
N GLU A 351 29.60 -1.56 14.68
CA GLU A 351 30.34 -1.80 13.44
C GLU A 351 29.88 -3.13 12.82
N MET A 352 29.07 -3.04 11.77
CA MET A 352 28.74 -4.19 10.93
C MET A 352 29.46 -4.07 9.58
N ILE A 353 30.26 -5.09 9.28
CA ILE A 353 30.97 -5.18 8.00
C ILE A 353 29.94 -5.54 6.92
N TRP A 354 29.86 -4.71 5.89
CA TRP A 354 29.11 -5.01 4.67
C TRP A 354 30.07 -5.62 3.63
N PRO A 355 29.96 -6.91 3.29
CA PRO A 355 30.87 -7.55 2.34
C PRO A 355 30.80 -6.90 0.95
N GLU A 356 31.96 -6.69 0.31
CA GLU A 356 32.03 -6.07 -1.02
C GLU A 356 31.27 -6.91 -2.07
N ILE A 357 31.33 -8.23 -1.97
CA ILE A 357 30.58 -9.14 -2.84
C ILE A 357 29.06 -8.91 -2.73
N PHE A 358 28.54 -8.55 -1.56
CA PHE A 358 27.12 -8.25 -1.40
C PHE A 358 26.75 -6.94 -2.11
N GLU A 359 27.57 -5.90 -1.97
CA GLU A 359 27.33 -4.63 -2.66
C GLU A 359 27.40 -4.76 -4.19
N ARG A 360 28.32 -5.61 -4.68
CA ARG A 360 28.47 -5.89 -6.11
C ARG A 360 27.18 -6.41 -6.74
N HIS A 361 26.41 -7.22 -6.01
CA HIS A 361 25.15 -7.78 -6.49
C HIS A 361 23.93 -6.91 -6.17
N LEU A 362 23.87 -6.32 -4.97
CA LEU A 362 22.65 -5.68 -4.47
C LEU A 362 22.57 -4.17 -4.74
N HIS A 363 23.73 -3.52 -4.94
CA HIS A 363 23.81 -2.07 -5.09
C HIS A 363 23.01 -1.32 -4.00
N SER A 364 23.20 -1.74 -2.74
CA SER A 364 22.40 -1.27 -1.60
C SER A 364 22.69 0.18 -1.25
N LEU A 365 23.94 0.62 -1.49
CA LEU A 365 24.47 1.93 -1.14
C LEU A 365 24.65 2.84 -2.36
N SER A 366 24.31 2.35 -3.55
CA SER A 366 24.46 3.08 -4.79
C SER A 366 23.64 4.37 -4.80
N GLN A 367 24.28 5.49 -5.13
CA GLN A 367 23.59 6.77 -5.19
C GLN A 367 22.68 6.84 -6.43
N PRO A 368 21.45 7.36 -6.30
CA PRO A 368 20.58 7.67 -7.42
C PRO A 368 21.31 8.49 -8.49
N GLN A 369 21.18 8.11 -9.76
CA GLN A 369 21.79 8.83 -10.88
C GLN A 369 21.18 10.24 -11.01
N GLN A 370 21.78 11.24 -10.34
CA GLN A 370 21.28 12.62 -10.31
C GLN A 370 21.33 13.36 -11.67
N ASN A 371 21.97 12.78 -12.70
CA ASN A 371 22.41 13.50 -13.90
C ASN A 371 21.60 13.22 -15.18
N ARG A 372 20.46 12.53 -15.14
CA ARG A 372 19.58 12.45 -16.33
C ARG A 372 18.73 13.71 -16.43
N ALA A 373 18.86 14.44 -17.54
CA ALA A 373 18.16 15.69 -17.81
C ALA A 373 16.64 15.51 -17.63
N LYS A 374 16.06 16.23 -16.66
CA LYS A 374 14.61 16.18 -16.38
C LYS A 374 13.86 16.88 -17.51
N THR A 375 12.84 16.23 -18.05
CA THR A 375 11.94 16.87 -19.02
C THR A 375 10.93 17.79 -18.29
N ARG A 376 10.40 18.79 -18.99
CA ARG A 376 9.46 19.79 -18.45
C ARG A 376 8.16 19.16 -17.88
N ALA A 377 7.79 17.96 -18.34
CA ALA A 377 6.66 17.18 -17.82
C ALA A 377 6.98 16.54 -16.46
N GLN A 378 8.20 16.03 -16.27
CA GLN A 378 8.68 15.44 -15.01
C GLN A 378 8.78 16.48 -13.87
N HIS A 379 8.97 17.76 -14.21
CA HIS A 379 8.88 18.86 -13.24
C HIS A 379 7.47 19.07 -12.67
N ARG A 380 6.41 18.60 -13.35
CA ARG A 380 5.02 18.71 -12.86
C ARG A 380 4.58 17.47 -12.07
N SER A 381 5.19 16.32 -12.32
CA SER A 381 4.92 15.04 -11.64
C SER A 381 5.75 14.84 -10.37
N ALA A 382 6.86 15.57 -10.22
CA ALA A 382 7.63 15.57 -8.99
C ALA A 382 6.77 16.14 -7.85
N SER A 383 6.35 15.28 -6.94
CA SER A 383 5.74 15.70 -5.68
C SER A 383 6.66 16.74 -5.03
N PRO A 384 6.16 17.88 -4.55
CA PRO A 384 6.98 18.92 -3.91
C PRO A 384 7.70 18.44 -2.64
N ASN A 385 7.40 17.23 -2.17
CA ASN A 385 8.05 16.53 -1.06
C ASN A 385 9.10 15.52 -1.55
N SER A 386 9.97 15.87 -2.50
CA SER A 386 11.23 15.13 -2.63
C SER A 386 11.96 15.24 -1.30
N LEU A 387 12.21 14.11 -0.62
CA LEU A 387 13.03 14.06 0.58
C LEU A 387 14.26 14.96 0.37
N PRO A 388 14.55 15.91 1.28
CA PRO A 388 15.78 16.69 1.21
C PRO A 388 16.97 15.74 1.03
N PRO A 389 18.03 16.13 0.30
CA PRO A 389 19.22 15.29 0.09
C PRO A 389 19.82 14.71 1.39
N HIS A 390 19.54 15.34 2.54
CA HIS A 390 20.03 14.99 3.86
C HIS A 390 19.15 13.99 4.64
N GLN A 391 18.02 13.54 4.11
CA GLN A 391 17.08 12.65 4.80
C GLN A 391 16.95 11.27 4.14
N ARG A 392 17.98 10.87 3.37
CA ARG A 392 18.15 9.49 2.89
C ARG A 392 18.66 8.65 4.04
N THR A 393 17.75 8.13 4.84
CA THR A 393 18.10 7.25 5.96
C THR A 393 18.18 5.83 5.43
N SER A 394 19.41 5.37 5.19
CA SER A 394 19.72 3.96 4.98
C SER A 394 20.08 3.36 6.33
N PHE A 395 19.53 2.19 6.64
CA PHE A 395 19.90 1.48 7.86
C PHE A 395 20.01 -0.01 7.58
N GLN A 396 20.90 -0.64 8.32
CA GLN A 396 21.27 -2.03 8.11
C GLN A 396 20.46 -2.93 9.04
N PHE A 397 20.25 -4.17 8.62
CA PHE A 397 19.66 -5.20 9.45
C PHE A 397 20.37 -6.54 9.25
N ARG A 398 20.33 -7.36 10.30
CA ARG A 398 20.65 -8.79 10.26
C ARG A 398 19.36 -9.56 10.11
N GLY A 399 19.41 -10.68 9.43
CA GLY A 399 18.32 -11.62 9.33
C GLY A 399 18.80 -13.03 9.61
N ALA A 400 17.92 -13.87 10.15
CA ALA A 400 18.17 -15.30 10.28
C ALA A 400 16.87 -16.06 10.03
N GLY A 401 16.98 -17.29 9.57
CA GLY A 401 15.84 -18.17 9.38
C GLY A 401 16.29 -19.59 9.05
N GLN A 402 15.31 -20.45 8.78
CA GLN A 402 15.56 -21.84 8.42
C GLN A 402 14.98 -22.12 7.03
N ASP A 403 15.73 -22.80 6.18
CA ASP A 403 15.28 -23.25 4.86
C ASP A 403 15.44 -24.76 4.74
N ALA A 404 14.32 -25.46 4.52
CA ALA A 404 14.22 -26.93 4.60
C ALA A 404 14.84 -27.53 5.88
N GLU A 405 16.14 -27.80 5.86
CA GLU A 405 16.91 -28.44 6.94
C GLU A 405 18.12 -27.61 7.42
N GLU A 406 18.45 -26.49 6.77
CA GLU A 406 19.63 -25.68 7.08
C GLU A 406 19.26 -24.27 7.57
N ASP A 407 19.93 -23.83 8.63
CA ASP A 407 19.85 -22.45 9.10
C ASP A 407 20.66 -21.54 8.17
N PHE A 408 20.10 -20.37 7.86
CA PHE A 408 20.77 -19.36 7.06
C PHE A 408 20.84 -18.04 7.82
N GLU A 409 21.84 -17.24 7.46
CA GLU A 409 21.96 -15.85 7.88
C GLU A 409 21.66 -14.92 6.70
N ALA A 410 21.33 -13.69 7.04
CA ALA A 410 21.09 -12.64 6.08
C ALA A 410 21.63 -11.30 6.55
N LEU A 411 22.14 -10.51 5.61
CA LEU A 411 22.51 -9.12 5.83
C LEU A 411 21.82 -8.25 4.80
N GLY A 412 21.25 -7.12 5.23
CA GLY A 412 20.51 -6.27 4.31
C GLY A 412 20.49 -4.80 4.69
N TRP A 413 19.95 -4.02 3.76
CA TRP A 413 19.74 -2.59 3.89
C TRP A 413 18.29 -2.24 3.64
N ILE A 414 17.79 -1.28 4.41
CA ILE A 414 16.53 -0.60 4.16
C ILE A 414 16.82 0.84 3.78
N ASN A 415 16.31 1.25 2.62
CA ASN A 415 16.50 2.57 2.05
C ASN A 415 15.14 3.27 1.95
N ALA A 416 14.96 4.37 2.67
CA ALA A 416 13.72 5.15 2.60
C ALA A 416 13.49 5.71 1.18
N LEU A 417 12.26 5.56 0.68
CA LEU A 417 11.83 6.08 -0.61
C LEU A 417 10.93 7.33 -0.42
N PRO A 418 10.86 8.22 -1.41
CA PRO A 418 9.88 9.30 -1.42
C PRO A 418 8.44 8.78 -1.38
N SER A 419 7.52 9.63 -0.95
CA SER A 419 6.08 9.31 -0.99
C SER A 419 5.63 9.01 -2.42
N GLN A 420 4.92 7.90 -2.62
CA GLN A 420 4.36 7.51 -3.92
C GLN A 420 2.90 7.98 -3.97
N GLN A 421 2.56 8.81 -4.97
CA GLN A 421 1.22 9.38 -5.14
C GLN A 421 0.66 10.09 -3.87
N GLY A 422 1.55 10.64 -3.04
CA GLY A 422 1.20 11.33 -1.79
C GLY A 422 1.01 10.43 -0.56
N ILE A 423 1.31 9.12 -0.67
CA ILE A 423 1.35 8.20 0.47
C ILE A 423 2.80 8.02 0.94
N PRO A 424 3.14 8.35 2.19
CA PRO A 424 4.49 8.21 2.73
C PRO A 424 4.77 6.77 3.22
N GLY A 425 6.05 6.48 3.53
CA GLY A 425 6.45 5.24 4.22
C GLY A 425 6.94 4.10 3.34
N TRP A 426 7.22 4.36 2.07
CA TRP A 426 7.79 3.36 1.16
C TRP A 426 9.29 3.18 1.44
N GLN A 427 9.78 1.94 1.39
CA GLN A 427 11.21 1.65 1.54
C GLN A 427 11.65 0.59 0.52
N ARG A 428 12.90 0.66 0.06
CA ARG A 428 13.57 -0.39 -0.70
C ARG A 428 14.33 -1.27 0.26
N MET A 429 14.09 -2.58 0.20
CA MET A 429 14.86 -3.60 0.90
C MET A 429 15.81 -4.28 -0.07
N THR A 430 17.07 -4.39 0.32
CA THR A 430 18.04 -5.30 -0.30
C THR A 430 18.58 -6.23 0.78
N MET A 431 18.78 -7.50 0.45
CA MET A 431 19.23 -8.50 1.41
C MET A 431 20.02 -9.59 0.69
N MET A 432 21.12 -10.03 1.29
CA MET A 432 21.82 -11.23 0.88
C MET A 432 21.52 -12.32 1.91
N LYS A 433 20.99 -13.46 1.45
CA LYS A 433 20.92 -14.70 2.21
C LYS A 433 22.19 -15.51 1.90
N TYR A 434 22.81 -16.05 2.94
CA TYR A 434 24.07 -16.78 2.83
C TYR A 434 24.19 -17.85 3.92
N TYR A 435 25.14 -18.76 3.69
CA TYR A 435 25.48 -19.85 4.60
C TYR A 435 26.96 -19.73 4.99
N TRP A 436 27.31 -20.26 6.15
CA TRP A 436 28.69 -20.32 6.61
C TRP A 436 29.32 -21.64 6.17
N ILE A 437 30.50 -21.58 5.55
CA ILE A 437 31.35 -22.77 5.40
C ILE A 437 31.86 -23.19 6.78
N ASP A 438 32.26 -22.20 7.58
CA ASP A 438 32.72 -22.37 8.95
C ASP A 438 32.39 -21.11 9.76
N VAL A 439 31.57 -21.31 10.80
CA VAL A 439 31.08 -20.26 11.68
C VAL A 439 32.20 -19.67 12.54
N GLU A 440 33.21 -20.47 12.92
CA GLU A 440 34.31 -20.01 13.79
C GLU A 440 35.27 -19.10 13.04
N THR A 441 35.51 -19.38 11.75
CA THR A 441 36.39 -18.57 10.90
C THR A 441 35.66 -17.43 10.20
N GLY A 442 34.33 -17.43 10.20
CA GLY A 442 33.50 -16.39 9.57
C GLY A 442 33.59 -16.42 8.04
N VAL A 443 33.85 -17.59 7.45
CA VAL A 443 33.95 -17.77 6.00
C VAL A 443 32.57 -18.07 5.42
N ILE A 444 32.14 -17.21 4.49
CA ILE A 444 30.86 -17.32 3.79
C ILE A 444 30.99 -18.26 2.60
N ASP A 445 29.97 -19.09 2.37
CA ASP A 445 29.86 -19.87 1.14
C ASP A 445 29.43 -18.96 -0.02
N GLU A 446 30.40 -18.55 -0.85
CA GLU A 446 30.14 -17.70 -2.02
C GLU A 446 29.37 -18.43 -3.14
N GLU A 447 29.33 -19.77 -3.13
CA GLU A 447 28.58 -20.57 -4.11
C GLU A 447 27.10 -20.71 -3.73
N ALA A 448 26.75 -20.45 -2.46
CA ALA A 448 25.39 -20.55 -1.92
C ALA A 448 24.77 -19.16 -1.59
N LEU A 449 25.08 -18.13 -2.38
CA LEU A 449 24.56 -16.78 -2.19
C LEU A 449 23.25 -16.53 -2.95
N TRP A 450 22.27 -15.99 -2.23
CA TRP A 450 20.97 -15.63 -2.78
C TRP A 450 20.65 -14.17 -2.49
N ALA A 451 20.53 -13.37 -3.54
CA ALA A 451 20.28 -11.95 -3.44
C ALA A 451 18.77 -11.66 -3.51
N TYR A 452 18.32 -10.67 -2.76
CA TYR A 452 16.92 -10.26 -2.66
C TYR A 452 16.80 -8.75 -2.80
N GLU A 453 15.82 -8.31 -3.58
CA GLU A 453 15.40 -6.91 -3.68
C GLU A 453 13.86 -6.84 -3.59
N GLY A 454 13.35 -5.96 -2.74
CA GLY A 454 11.90 -5.80 -2.58
C GLY A 454 11.51 -4.39 -2.19
N VAL A 455 10.23 -4.10 -2.38
CA VAL A 455 9.59 -2.90 -1.84
C VAL A 455 8.89 -3.26 -0.53
N VAL A 456 9.25 -2.53 0.53
CA VAL A 456 8.51 -2.53 1.80
C VAL A 456 7.32 -1.61 1.63
N LEU A 457 6.12 -2.16 1.78
CA LEU A 457 4.89 -1.39 1.70
C LEU A 457 4.75 -0.48 2.92
N PRO A 458 4.09 0.69 2.80
CA PRO A 458 3.94 1.63 3.91
C PRO A 458 3.42 1.01 5.20
N GLY A 459 4.07 1.38 6.30
CA GLY A 459 3.84 0.83 7.63
C GLY A 459 4.67 -0.42 7.96
N GLY A 460 5.52 -0.89 7.03
CA GLY A 460 6.55 -1.89 7.33
C GLY A 460 6.02 -3.29 7.61
N LYS A 461 4.84 -3.64 7.10
CA LYS A 461 4.16 -4.92 7.42
C LYS A 461 4.21 -5.97 6.30
N VAL A 462 4.52 -5.57 5.07
CA VAL A 462 4.59 -6.47 3.92
C VAL A 462 5.76 -6.06 3.03
N VAL A 463 6.53 -7.03 2.55
CA VAL A 463 7.55 -6.86 1.51
C VAL A 463 7.18 -7.73 0.33
N VAL A 464 7.22 -7.15 -0.87
CA VAL A 464 7.06 -7.87 -2.13
C VAL A 464 8.31 -7.64 -2.96
N GLY A 465 8.91 -8.69 -3.50
CA GLY A 465 10.18 -8.55 -4.19
C GLY A 465 10.55 -9.72 -5.09
N ARG A 466 11.81 -9.71 -5.51
CA ARG A 466 12.46 -10.71 -6.34
C ARG A 466 13.74 -11.21 -5.67
N TRP A 467 13.94 -12.51 -5.70
CA TRP A 467 15.21 -13.14 -5.37
C TRP A 467 15.95 -13.53 -6.65
N TRP A 468 17.28 -13.65 -6.60
CA TRP A 468 18.08 -14.21 -7.69
C TRP A 468 19.34 -14.91 -7.19
N CYS A 469 19.81 -15.87 -7.99
CA CYS A 469 21.07 -16.55 -7.78
C CYS A 469 22.22 -15.67 -8.28
N THR A 470 23.23 -15.43 -7.45
CA THR A 470 24.34 -14.51 -7.77
C THR A 470 25.33 -15.08 -8.79
N SER A 471 25.37 -16.41 -8.95
CA SER A 471 26.29 -17.09 -9.87
C SER A 471 25.84 -17.07 -11.33
N ASP A 472 24.56 -16.80 -11.61
CA ASP A 472 23.95 -16.93 -12.95
C ASP A 472 24.05 -15.66 -13.81
N GLY A 473 24.98 -14.76 -13.47
CA GLY A 473 25.12 -13.48 -14.16
C GLY A 473 23.96 -12.52 -13.88
N VAL A 474 23.76 -11.55 -14.77
CA VAL A 474 22.75 -10.49 -14.65
C VAL A 474 21.96 -10.37 -15.95
N GLY A 475 20.73 -9.86 -15.87
CA GLY A 475 19.90 -9.63 -17.05
C GLY A 475 19.18 -10.90 -17.51
N GLU A 476 19.44 -11.35 -18.74
CA GLU A 476 18.72 -12.45 -19.38
C GLU A 476 19.04 -13.81 -18.74
N ASP A 477 20.29 -14.05 -18.36
CA ASP A 477 20.73 -15.33 -17.78
C ASP A 477 20.37 -15.49 -16.30
N MET A 478 19.92 -14.40 -15.65
CA MET A 478 19.69 -14.36 -14.22
C MET A 478 18.53 -15.27 -13.80
N TYR A 479 18.85 -16.34 -13.07
CA TYR A 479 17.86 -17.18 -12.40
C TYR A 479 17.25 -16.44 -11.22
N SER A 480 15.94 -16.22 -11.27
CA SER A 480 15.23 -15.37 -10.31
C SER A 480 13.79 -15.79 -10.16
N GLY A 481 13.15 -15.36 -9.08
CA GLY A 481 11.73 -15.59 -8.84
C GLY A 481 11.15 -14.60 -7.83
N PRO A 482 9.83 -14.59 -7.64
CA PRO A 482 9.18 -13.69 -6.71
C PRO A 482 9.35 -14.17 -5.25
N PHE A 483 9.30 -13.23 -4.31
CA PHE A 483 9.08 -13.51 -2.90
C PHE A 483 8.07 -12.55 -2.29
N ILE A 484 7.45 -12.99 -1.19
CA ILE A 484 6.62 -12.16 -0.33
C ILE A 484 6.92 -12.46 1.13
N LEU A 485 7.08 -11.40 1.94
CA LEU A 485 7.23 -11.49 3.39
C LEU A 485 6.17 -10.62 4.06
N TRP A 486 5.69 -11.01 5.23
CA TRP A 486 4.84 -10.18 6.09
C TRP A 486 5.18 -10.33 7.57
N CYS A 487 5.05 -9.23 8.29
CA CYS A 487 5.41 -9.13 9.70
C CYS A 487 4.34 -9.76 10.61
N VAL A 488 4.78 -10.56 11.58
CA VAL A 488 3.92 -11.26 12.55
C VAL A 488 4.02 -10.75 13.99
N ASP A 489 4.88 -9.76 14.29
CA ASP A 489 5.19 -9.29 15.67
C ASP A 489 4.04 -8.78 16.53
N GLU A 490 2.89 -8.43 15.95
CA GLU A 490 1.74 -7.99 16.73
C GLU A 490 0.81 -9.16 17.11
N ALA A 491 1.35 -10.38 17.17
CA ALA A 491 0.68 -11.54 17.73
C ALA A 491 1.72 -12.50 18.33
N GLY A 492 1.75 -12.62 19.66
CA GLY A 492 2.62 -13.59 20.32
C GLY A 492 3.31 -13.17 21.62
N CYS A 493 2.95 -12.04 22.25
CA CYS A 493 3.23 -11.87 23.68
C CYS A 493 2.12 -12.54 24.50
N GLU A 494 2.04 -13.87 24.44
CA GLU A 494 1.49 -14.81 25.43
C GLU A 494 1.38 -16.19 24.76
N GLY A 495 2.30 -17.11 25.07
CA GLY A 495 2.28 -18.47 24.52
C GLY A 495 3.60 -19.25 24.51
N GLY A 496 4.70 -18.71 25.06
CA GLY A 496 6.01 -19.37 25.00
C GLY A 496 6.94 -19.09 26.18
N LYS A 497 6.39 -18.84 27.37
CA LYS A 497 7.16 -18.82 28.63
C LYS A 497 6.45 -19.66 29.67
N GLU A 498 6.50 -20.98 29.52
CA GLU A 498 6.40 -21.95 30.61
C GLU A 498 6.66 -23.34 30.03
N GLN A 499 7.94 -23.74 30.04
CA GLN A 499 8.45 -25.10 30.26
C GLN A 499 9.93 -25.14 29.86
N MET A 500 10.74 -24.49 30.69
CA MET A 500 12.15 -24.84 30.81
C MET A 500 12.55 -24.64 32.27
N GLU A 501 11.87 -25.40 33.14
CA GLU A 501 12.25 -25.66 34.53
C GLU A 501 11.47 -26.90 35.02
N ALA A 502 12.03 -28.07 34.68
CA ALA A 502 11.90 -29.33 35.42
C ALA A 502 13.05 -30.26 35.00
#